data_AF-A0A914YWJ5-F1
#
_entry.id   AF-A0A914YWJ5-F1
#
_cell.length_a   1.000
_cell.length_b   1.000
_cell.length_c   1.000
_cell.angle_alpha   90.00
_cell.angle_beta   90.00
_cell.angle_gamma   90.00
#
_symmetry.space_group_name_H-M   'P 1'
#
loop_
_entity.id
_entity.type
_entity.pdbx_description
1 polymer ?
#
loop_
_entity_poly.entity_id
_entity_poly.type
_entity_poly.pdbx_seq_one_letter_code
_entity_poly.pdbx_strand_id
1 'polypeptide(L)'
;MNINQIFAYLSVEGPFPSKTRRQKVVVRNEIVLNPLELACDSLRQKALQIRRILAAAGIAPRCAFVGVEAAAIARLDFKGLQLFLQGAVSPTVNVGVLAYAEAFTSPSQKERYGQNGIDKLVTSFKILMTELQDALEVNAKAIRSDQHEYQEMLQKSFIGMLERLKDFFGDQEFINRSDSSMDNTYDAAYVLNSIGGFDI
;
A
#
# COMPACT_ATOMS: atom_id res chain seq x y z
N MET A 1 -21.44 15.48 -2.14
CA MET A 1 -20.75 16.77 -1.88
C MET A 1 -19.28 16.57 -2.21
N ASN A 2 -18.72 17.27 -3.19
CA ASN A 2 -17.30 17.15 -3.54
C ASN A 2 -16.48 18.07 -2.65
N ILE A 3 -15.84 17.51 -1.63
CA ILE A 3 -14.96 18.29 -0.76
C ILE A 3 -13.56 18.16 -1.35
N ASN A 4 -13.14 19.17 -2.10
CA ASN A 4 -11.73 19.32 -2.46
C ASN A 4 -10.94 19.58 -1.17
N GLN A 5 -9.77 18.97 -1.03
CA GLN A 5 -8.93 19.17 0.15
C GLN A 5 -7.93 20.30 -0.12
N ILE A 6 -7.89 21.28 0.77
CA ILE A 6 -7.00 22.43 0.67
C ILE A 6 -5.78 22.19 1.55
N PHE A 7 -4.60 22.13 0.93
CA PHE A 7 -3.32 22.08 1.62
C PHE A 7 -2.71 23.48 1.63
N ALA A 8 -2.52 24.06 2.83
CA ALA A 8 -1.86 25.34 3.01
C ALA A 8 -0.39 25.14 3.39
N TYR A 9 0.52 25.68 2.57
CA TYR A 9 1.95 25.71 2.81
C TYR A 9 2.33 27.08 3.33
N LEU A 10 2.87 27.14 4.55
CA LEU A 10 3.24 28.37 5.22
C LEU A 10 4.77 28.47 5.30
N SER A 11 5.34 29.56 4.80
CA SER A 11 6.75 29.89 5.03
C SER A 11 6.84 30.90 6.17
N VAL A 12 7.77 30.66 7.10
CA VAL A 12 8.04 31.52 8.24
C VAL A 12 9.33 32.31 8.02
N GLU A 13 9.48 33.41 8.78
CA GLU A 13 10.58 34.37 8.64
C GLU A 13 12.00 33.79 8.85
N GLY A 14 12.12 32.66 9.55
CA GLY A 14 13.38 31.93 9.70
C GLY A 14 13.15 30.44 9.99
N PRO A 15 14.21 29.62 9.99
CA PRO A 15 14.09 28.19 10.24
C PRO A 15 13.87 27.86 11.72
N PHE A 16 13.22 26.71 11.97
CA PHE A 16 13.26 26.07 13.29
C PHE A 16 14.44 25.09 13.37
N PRO A 17 15.10 24.96 14.54
CA PRO A 17 14.83 25.65 15.81
C PRO A 17 15.29 27.12 15.82
N SER A 18 14.57 27.98 16.55
CA SER A 18 14.81 29.44 16.66
C SER A 18 14.88 29.89 18.12
N LYS A 19 15.41 31.11 18.36
CA LYS A 19 15.44 31.74 19.69
C LYS A 19 14.03 31.96 20.27
N THR A 20 13.02 32.07 19.41
CA THR A 20 11.60 32.19 19.79
C THR A 20 10.81 30.93 19.39
N ARG A 21 9.82 30.57 20.21
CA ARG A 21 8.94 29.41 19.94
C ARG A 21 7.85 29.71 18.89
N ARG A 22 7.70 30.97 18.49
CA ARG A 22 6.73 31.44 17.50
C ARG A 22 7.47 32.31 16.51
N GLN A 23 7.16 32.15 15.23
CA GLN A 23 7.66 32.99 14.15
C GLN A 23 6.50 33.43 13.27
N LYS A 24 6.65 34.61 12.67
CA LYS A 24 5.65 35.16 11.77
C LYS A 24 5.64 34.37 10.47
N VAL A 25 4.44 34.05 9.99
CA VAL A 25 4.24 33.51 8.63
C VAL A 25 4.40 34.68 7.64
N VAL A 26 5.33 34.52 6.71
CA VAL A 26 5.66 35.53 5.68
C VAL A 26 5.03 35.20 4.34
N VAL A 27 4.81 33.92 4.04
CA VAL A 27 4.17 33.47 2.80
C VAL A 27 3.14 32.39 3.13
N ARG A 28 1.99 32.44 2.45
CA ARG A 28 0.96 31.42 2.47
C ARG A 28 0.61 31.05 1.04
N ASN A 29 0.83 29.79 0.69
CA ASN A 29 0.45 29.20 -0.59
C ASN A 29 -0.59 28.11 -0.34
N GLU A 30 -1.58 27.98 -1.22
CA GLU A 30 -2.62 26.97 -1.11
C GLU A 30 -2.65 26.09 -2.36
N ILE A 31 -2.69 24.78 -2.15
CA ILE A 31 -2.88 23.78 -3.19
C ILE A 31 -4.21 23.11 -2.92
N VAL A 32 -5.08 23.12 -3.92
CA VAL A 32 -6.39 22.46 -3.87
C VAL A 32 -6.26 21.15 -4.62
N LEU A 33 -6.35 20.02 -3.91
CA LEU A 33 -6.43 18.71 -4.52
C LEU A 33 -7.88 18.27 -4.65
N ASN A 34 -8.22 17.75 -5.82
CA ASN A 34 -9.51 17.08 -5.96
C ASN A 34 -9.50 15.72 -5.21
N PRO A 35 -10.67 15.11 -4.97
CA PRO A 35 -10.74 13.86 -4.20
C PRO A 35 -9.93 12.70 -4.79
N LEU A 36 -9.80 12.62 -6.13
CA LEU A 36 -9.03 11.57 -6.79
C LEU A 36 -7.52 11.77 -6.61
N GLU A 37 -7.05 13.02 -6.75
CA GLU A 37 -5.65 13.37 -6.50
C GLU A 37 -5.25 13.08 -5.05
N LEU A 38 -6.11 13.44 -4.11
CA LEU A 38 -5.93 13.13 -2.70
C LEU A 38 -5.84 11.62 -2.45
N ALA A 39 -6.69 10.82 -3.10
CA ALA A 39 -6.64 9.36 -2.99
C ALA A 39 -5.32 8.78 -3.55
N CYS A 40 -4.89 9.27 -4.72
CA CYS A 40 -3.61 8.87 -5.31
C CYS A 40 -2.43 9.20 -4.38
N ASP A 41 -2.40 10.41 -3.82
CA ASP A 41 -1.35 10.81 -2.90
C ASP A 41 -1.39 10.03 -1.59
N SER A 42 -2.57 9.72 -1.07
CA SER A 42 -2.72 8.87 0.11
C SER A 42 -2.16 7.47 -0.10
N LEU A 43 -2.40 6.86 -1.28
CA LEU A 43 -1.81 5.56 -1.66
C LEU A 43 -0.28 5.64 -1.75
N ARG A 44 0.25 6.68 -2.40
CA ARG A 44 1.71 6.89 -2.52
C ARG A 44 2.38 7.16 -1.18
N GLN A 45 1.75 7.92 -0.29
CA GLN A 45 2.27 8.16 1.05
C GLN A 45 2.35 6.86 1.86
N LYS A 46 1.35 5.98 1.75
CA LYS A 46 1.41 4.64 2.36
C LYS A 46 2.56 3.82 1.80
N ALA A 47 2.76 3.81 0.48
CA ALA A 47 3.90 3.14 -0.14
C ALA A 47 5.25 3.70 0.36
N LEU A 48 5.36 5.03 0.47
CA LEU A 48 6.55 5.70 1.01
C LEU A 48 6.81 5.35 2.48
N GLN A 49 5.76 5.17 3.28
CA GLN A 49 5.90 4.75 4.68
C GLN A 49 6.52 3.35 4.78
N ILE A 50 6.09 2.40 3.93
CA ILE A 50 6.71 1.07 3.85
C ILE A 50 8.20 1.19 3.50
N ARG A 51 8.50 1.94 2.43
CA ARG A 51 9.89 2.20 2.01
C ARG A 51 10.75 2.76 3.13
N ARG A 52 10.22 3.67 3.94
CA ARG A 52 10.94 4.27 5.07
C ARG A 52 11.24 3.24 6.16
N ILE A 53 10.29 2.36 6.48
CA ILE A 53 10.49 1.28 7.47
C ILE A 53 11.62 0.34 7.00
N LEU A 54 11.58 -0.07 5.73
CA LEU A 54 12.60 -0.95 5.14
C LEU A 54 13.97 -0.25 5.04
N ALA A 55 13.99 1.00 4.57
CA ALA A 55 15.22 1.78 4.42
C ALA A 55 15.91 2.07 5.76
N ALA A 56 15.15 2.25 6.84
CA ALA A 56 15.71 2.41 8.18
C ALA A 56 16.54 1.19 8.64
N ALA A 57 16.20 0.01 8.13
CA ALA A 57 16.95 -1.23 8.37
C ALA A 57 18.15 -1.40 7.41
N GLY A 58 18.29 -0.54 6.39
CA GLY A 58 19.25 -0.67 5.30
C GLY A 58 18.78 -1.62 4.19
N ILE A 59 17.49 -1.92 4.12
CA ILE A 59 16.90 -2.75 3.07
C ILE A 59 16.51 -1.82 1.92
N ALA A 60 17.18 -1.94 0.78
CA ALA A 60 16.87 -1.13 -0.39
C ALA A 60 15.59 -1.63 -1.11
N PRO A 61 14.91 -0.75 -1.88
CA PRO A 61 13.73 -1.14 -2.65
C PRO A 61 14.06 -2.30 -3.60
N ARG A 62 13.16 -3.28 -3.74
CA ARG A 62 13.37 -4.49 -4.56
C ARG A 62 14.52 -5.40 -4.13
N CYS A 63 15.13 -5.17 -2.95
CA CYS A 63 16.08 -6.13 -2.35
C CYS A 63 15.38 -7.34 -1.70
N ALA A 64 14.05 -7.41 -1.71
CA ALA A 64 13.35 -8.63 -1.30
C ALA A 64 13.79 -9.83 -2.17
N PHE A 65 14.08 -9.59 -3.47
CA PHE A 65 14.59 -10.56 -4.42
C PHE A 65 16.09 -10.88 -4.26
N VAL A 66 16.91 -9.86 -3.93
CA VAL A 66 18.36 -10.02 -3.72
C VAL A 66 18.65 -10.09 -2.23
N GLY A 67 18.70 -11.33 -1.71
CA GLY A 67 19.11 -11.72 -0.35
C GLY A 67 19.24 -10.60 0.67
N VAL A 68 18.20 -10.38 1.49
CA VAL A 68 18.28 -9.46 2.63
C VAL A 68 19.26 -10.03 3.65
N GLU A 69 20.34 -9.30 3.94
CA GLU A 69 21.33 -9.74 4.91
C GLU A 69 20.73 -9.90 6.31
N ALA A 70 21.16 -10.92 7.05
CA ALA A 70 20.71 -11.16 8.42
C ALA A 70 20.94 -9.94 9.34
N ALA A 71 22.00 -9.17 9.09
CA ALA A 71 22.29 -7.93 9.81
C ALA A 71 21.25 -6.82 9.56
N ALA A 72 20.66 -6.77 8.36
CA ALA A 72 19.58 -5.83 8.05
C ALA A 72 18.27 -6.25 8.74
N ILE A 73 17.96 -7.55 8.73
CA ILE A 73 16.80 -8.10 9.46
C ILE A 73 16.89 -7.79 10.97
N ALA A 74 18.07 -7.88 11.57
CA ALA A 74 18.26 -7.57 12.99
C ALA A 74 18.01 -6.09 13.36
N ARG A 75 18.13 -5.16 12.40
CA ARG A 75 17.84 -3.72 12.61
C ARG A 75 16.41 -3.32 12.25
N LEU A 76 15.65 -4.22 11.65
CA LEU A 76 14.29 -3.96 11.21
C LEU A 76 13.37 -3.74 12.41
N ASP A 77 12.59 -2.66 12.37
CA ASP A 77 11.44 -2.51 13.26
C ASP A 77 10.32 -3.47 12.82
N PHE A 78 10.47 -4.72 13.25
CA PHE A 78 9.59 -5.82 12.87
C PHE A 78 8.14 -5.58 13.31
N LYS A 79 7.94 -5.04 14.52
CA LYS A 79 6.60 -4.74 15.03
C LYS A 79 5.95 -3.59 14.26
N GLY A 80 6.73 -2.55 13.94
CA GLY A 80 6.27 -1.45 13.08
C GLY A 80 5.87 -1.94 11.69
N LEU A 81 6.67 -2.82 11.08
CA LEU A 81 6.36 -3.42 9.78
C LEU A 81 5.05 -4.24 9.81
N GLN A 82 4.89 -5.12 10.80
CA GLN A 82 3.68 -5.96 10.93
C GLN A 82 2.43 -5.14 11.21
N LEU A 83 2.52 -4.14 12.11
CA LEU A 83 1.41 -3.24 12.40
C LEU A 83 0.97 -2.48 11.14
N PHE A 84 1.94 -2.04 10.32
CA PHE A 84 1.66 -1.40 9.05
C PHE A 84 0.98 -2.37 8.08
N LEU A 85 1.58 -3.54 7.85
CA LEU A 85 1.08 -4.56 6.92
C LEU A 85 -0.37 -4.93 7.25
N GLN A 86 -0.65 -5.27 8.50
CA GLN A 86 -2.01 -5.59 8.97
C GLN A 86 -3.00 -4.44 8.72
N GLY A 87 -2.61 -3.21 9.06
CA GLY A 87 -3.45 -2.03 8.84
C GLY A 87 -3.68 -1.70 7.36
N ALA A 88 -2.79 -2.16 6.47
CA ALA A 88 -2.92 -1.99 5.03
C ALA A 88 -3.79 -3.09 4.40
N VAL A 89 -3.50 -4.36 4.68
CA VAL A 89 -4.13 -5.52 4.00
C VAL A 89 -5.41 -6.04 4.67
N SER A 90 -5.55 -5.83 5.99
CA SER A 90 -6.71 -6.29 6.77
C SER A 90 -7.24 -5.18 7.70
N PRO A 91 -7.65 -4.02 7.16
CA PRO A 91 -8.15 -2.93 7.99
C PRO A 91 -9.50 -3.32 8.63
N THR A 92 -9.58 -3.28 9.97
CA THR A 92 -10.77 -3.69 10.73
C THR A 92 -11.65 -2.52 11.19
N VAL A 93 -11.06 -1.33 11.34
CA VAL A 93 -11.75 -0.14 11.87
C VAL A 93 -11.89 0.99 10.84
N ASN A 94 -11.06 0.98 9.80
CA ASN A 94 -11.03 2.00 8.74
C ASN A 94 -11.47 1.37 7.41
N VAL A 95 -11.98 2.18 6.49
CA VAL A 95 -12.51 1.73 5.18
C VAL A 95 -11.44 1.05 4.29
N GLY A 96 -10.15 1.21 4.62
CA GLY A 96 -9.05 0.58 3.89
C GLY A 96 -8.73 1.25 2.55
N VAL A 97 -7.66 0.80 1.90
CA VAL A 97 -7.22 1.39 0.61
C VAL A 97 -8.14 1.04 -0.55
N LEU A 98 -8.84 -0.09 -0.48
CA LEU A 98 -9.81 -0.53 -1.49
C LEU A 98 -11.02 0.42 -1.61
N ALA A 99 -11.33 1.16 -0.56
CA ALA A 99 -12.36 2.19 -0.58
C ALA A 99 -12.13 3.23 -1.69
N TYR A 100 -10.87 3.54 -2.01
CA TYR A 100 -10.56 4.45 -3.10
C TYR A 100 -10.88 3.82 -4.46
N ALA A 101 -10.59 2.52 -4.64
CA ALA A 101 -10.96 1.83 -5.87
C ALA A 101 -12.48 1.82 -6.06
N GLU A 102 -13.23 1.45 -5.02
CA GLU A 102 -14.69 1.46 -5.03
C GLU A 102 -15.26 2.87 -5.32
N ALA A 103 -14.74 3.89 -4.63
CA ALA A 103 -15.24 5.26 -4.76
C ALA A 103 -15.01 5.85 -6.16
N PHE A 104 -13.96 5.46 -6.89
CA PHE A 104 -13.57 6.11 -8.15
C PHE A 104 -13.76 5.27 -9.41
N THR A 105 -14.19 4.00 -9.29
CA THR A 105 -14.35 3.10 -10.46
C THR A 105 -15.78 2.97 -10.97
N SER A 106 -16.76 3.61 -10.33
CA SER A 106 -18.12 3.68 -10.87
C SER A 106 -18.16 4.41 -12.23
N PRO A 107 -19.11 4.08 -13.13
CA PRO A 107 -19.17 4.68 -14.47
C PRO A 107 -19.19 6.21 -14.45
N SER A 108 -19.96 6.80 -13.54
CA SER A 108 -20.07 8.26 -13.40
C SER A 108 -18.76 8.91 -12.92
N GLN A 109 -17.96 8.23 -12.09
CA GLN A 109 -16.66 8.78 -11.68
C GLN A 109 -15.60 8.61 -12.76
N LYS A 110 -15.62 7.50 -13.52
CA LYS A 110 -14.76 7.28 -14.68
C LYS A 110 -14.97 8.36 -15.75
N GLU A 111 -16.23 8.71 -16.03
CA GLU A 111 -16.58 9.82 -16.93
C GLU A 111 -16.05 11.16 -16.38
N ARG A 112 -16.27 11.41 -15.09
CA ARG A 112 -15.94 12.68 -14.44
C ARG A 112 -14.44 12.98 -14.38
N TYR A 113 -13.62 11.99 -14.07
CA TYR A 113 -12.17 12.18 -13.94
C TYR A 113 -11.39 11.79 -15.21
N GLY A 114 -12.07 11.15 -16.17
CA GLY A 114 -11.50 10.68 -17.41
C GLY A 114 -10.48 9.56 -17.23
N GLN A 115 -10.09 8.94 -18.35
CA GLN A 115 -9.18 7.79 -18.35
C GLN A 115 -7.84 8.10 -17.68
N ASN A 116 -7.26 9.28 -17.94
CA ASN A 116 -5.98 9.70 -17.35
C ASN A 116 -6.04 9.77 -15.81
N GLY A 117 -7.17 10.20 -15.23
CA GLY A 117 -7.35 10.19 -13.78
C GLY A 117 -7.34 8.76 -13.22
N ILE A 118 -8.07 7.87 -13.89
CA ILE A 118 -8.13 6.45 -13.50
C ILE A 118 -6.76 5.77 -13.66
N ASP A 119 -6.02 6.06 -14.72
CA ASP A 119 -4.68 5.52 -14.95
C ASP A 119 -3.69 5.95 -13.86
N LYS A 120 -3.80 7.20 -13.37
CA LYS A 120 -3.01 7.68 -12.22
C LYS A 120 -3.38 6.95 -10.92
N LEU A 121 -4.67 6.64 -10.72
CA LEU A 121 -5.13 5.86 -9.57
C LEU A 121 -4.59 4.43 -9.64
N VAL A 122 -4.72 3.77 -10.79
CA VAL A 122 -4.17 2.43 -11.06
C VAL A 122 -2.66 2.43 -10.79
N THR A 123 -1.91 3.40 -11.33
CA THR A 123 -0.46 3.52 -11.11
C THR A 123 -0.12 3.67 -9.63
N SER A 124 -0.92 4.44 -8.87
CA SER A 124 -0.72 4.62 -7.43
C SER A 124 -0.98 3.34 -6.64
N PHE A 125 -1.99 2.55 -7.04
CA PHE A 125 -2.20 1.21 -6.50
C PHE A 125 -1.06 0.26 -6.83
N LYS A 126 -0.58 0.23 -8.08
CA LYS A 126 0.57 -0.61 -8.50
C LYS A 126 1.79 -0.34 -7.62
N ILE A 127 2.12 0.93 -7.40
CA ILE A 127 3.22 1.32 -6.50
C ILE A 127 2.99 0.75 -5.09
N LEU A 128 1.79 0.93 -4.51
CA LEU A 128 1.50 0.41 -3.18
C LEU A 128 1.57 -1.12 -3.12
N MET A 129 1.04 -1.83 -4.12
CA MET A 129 1.04 -3.30 -4.15
C MET A 129 2.46 -3.86 -4.23
N THR A 130 3.33 -3.24 -5.03
CA THR A 130 4.74 -3.62 -5.09
C THR A 130 5.42 -3.46 -3.72
N GLU A 131 5.22 -2.33 -3.04
CA GLU A 131 5.83 -2.14 -1.71
C GLU A 131 5.26 -3.08 -0.65
N LEU A 132 3.96 -3.39 -0.71
CA LEU A 132 3.34 -4.37 0.20
C LEU A 132 3.88 -5.77 -0.04
N GLN A 133 4.10 -6.16 -1.29
CA GLN A 133 4.73 -7.43 -1.63
C GLN A 133 6.15 -7.52 -1.07
N ASP A 134 7.00 -6.52 -1.34
CA ASP A 134 8.37 -6.44 -0.82
C ASP A 134 8.37 -6.55 0.72
N ALA A 135 7.46 -5.84 1.38
CA ALA A 135 7.31 -5.89 2.84
C ALA A 135 6.86 -7.26 3.37
N LEU A 136 5.95 -7.94 2.67
CA LEU A 136 5.49 -9.30 3.04
C LEU A 136 6.62 -10.33 2.91
N GLU A 137 7.47 -10.20 1.89
CA GLU A 137 8.64 -11.07 1.71
C GLU A 137 9.70 -10.83 2.78
N VAL A 138 9.97 -9.57 3.11
CA VAL A 138 10.86 -9.22 4.23
C VAL A 138 10.29 -9.75 5.55
N ASN A 139 8.99 -9.63 5.78
CA ASN A 139 8.34 -10.18 6.98
C ASN A 139 8.51 -11.71 7.03
N ALA A 140 8.31 -12.43 5.92
CA ALA A 140 8.51 -13.88 5.85
C ALA A 140 9.94 -14.33 6.23
N LYS A 141 10.95 -13.51 5.92
CA LYS A 141 12.35 -13.78 6.28
C LYS A 141 12.68 -13.42 7.73
N ALA A 142 11.91 -12.53 8.34
CA ALA A 142 12.13 -12.01 9.69
C ALA A 142 11.33 -12.75 10.77
N ILE A 143 10.24 -13.44 10.41
CA ILE A 143 9.37 -14.13 11.37
C ILE A 143 10.05 -15.32 12.06
N ARG A 144 9.58 -15.64 13.27
CA ARG A 144 9.91 -16.88 13.98
C ARG A 144 8.92 -17.99 13.60
N SER A 145 9.24 -19.24 13.92
CA SER A 145 8.41 -20.41 13.56
C SER A 145 6.99 -20.35 14.11
N ASP A 146 6.80 -19.75 15.29
CA ASP A 146 5.50 -19.55 15.94
C ASP A 146 4.62 -18.48 15.27
N GLN A 147 5.19 -17.69 14.34
CA GLN A 147 4.47 -16.61 13.63
C GLN A 147 4.10 -16.96 12.19
N HIS A 148 4.26 -18.22 11.78
CA HIS A 148 3.97 -18.67 10.40
C HIS A 148 2.49 -18.50 10.03
N GLU A 149 1.58 -18.87 10.92
CA GLU A 149 0.13 -18.72 10.69
C GLU A 149 -0.28 -17.26 10.49
N TYR A 150 0.33 -16.35 11.24
CA TYR A 150 0.09 -14.91 11.09
C TYR A 150 0.59 -14.39 9.74
N GLN A 151 1.78 -14.84 9.29
CA GLN A 151 2.28 -14.51 7.95
C GLN A 151 1.37 -15.03 6.85
N GLU A 152 0.88 -16.27 6.94
CA GLU A 152 -0.07 -16.82 5.97
C GLU A 152 -1.37 -16.01 5.91
N MET A 153 -1.89 -15.58 7.07
CA MET A 153 -3.08 -14.74 7.13
C MET A 153 -2.85 -13.39 6.40
N LEU A 154 -1.69 -12.76 6.60
CA LEU A 154 -1.33 -11.52 5.91
C LEU A 154 -1.24 -11.74 4.39
N GLN A 155 -0.62 -12.84 3.96
CA GLN A 155 -0.51 -13.19 2.54
C GLN A 155 -1.88 -13.46 1.91
N LYS A 156 -2.74 -14.25 2.56
CA LYS A 156 -4.13 -14.49 2.10
C LYS A 156 -4.92 -13.20 1.95
N SER A 157 -4.77 -12.28 2.93
CA SER A 157 -5.43 -10.97 2.89
C SER A 157 -4.92 -10.11 1.73
N PHE A 158 -3.62 -10.14 1.46
CA PHE A 158 -3.03 -9.44 0.32
C PHE A 158 -3.50 -10.00 -1.03
N ILE A 159 -3.58 -11.33 -1.17
CA ILE A 159 -4.13 -11.97 -2.38
C ILE A 159 -5.58 -11.54 -2.61
N GLY A 160 -6.43 -11.61 -1.57
CA GLY A 160 -7.82 -11.15 -1.66
C GLY A 160 -7.95 -9.66 -1.98
N MET A 161 -6.96 -8.83 -1.60
CA MET A 161 -6.89 -7.43 -2.02
C MET A 161 -6.61 -7.30 -3.53
N LEU A 162 -5.67 -8.07 -4.07
CA LEU A 162 -5.36 -8.06 -5.50
C LEU A 162 -6.54 -8.54 -6.35
N GLU A 163 -7.27 -9.55 -5.90
CA GLU A 163 -8.50 -10.03 -6.54
C GLU A 163 -9.54 -8.92 -6.61
N ARG A 164 -9.82 -8.24 -5.50
CA ARG A 164 -10.74 -7.09 -5.50
C ARG A 164 -10.29 -5.96 -6.41
N LEU A 165 -8.98 -5.68 -6.49
CA LEU A 165 -8.48 -4.68 -7.43
C LEU A 165 -8.72 -5.09 -8.89
N LYS A 166 -8.63 -6.38 -9.23
CA LYS A 166 -9.02 -6.88 -10.57
C LYS A 166 -10.52 -6.67 -10.82
N ASP A 167 -11.38 -6.89 -9.83
CA ASP A 167 -12.81 -6.64 -10.00
C ASP A 167 -13.11 -5.16 -10.33
N PHE A 168 -12.36 -4.23 -9.74
CA PHE A 168 -12.53 -2.79 -9.98
C PHE A 168 -11.93 -2.29 -11.30
N PHE A 169 -10.77 -2.83 -11.70
CA PHE A 169 -9.96 -2.32 -12.80
C PHE A 169 -9.82 -3.27 -14.01
N GLY A 170 -10.46 -4.44 -13.96
CA GLY A 170 -10.39 -5.48 -15.00
C GLY A 170 -9.05 -6.22 -15.01
N ASP A 171 -8.58 -6.56 -16.20
CA ASP A 171 -7.34 -7.34 -16.45
C ASP A 171 -6.03 -6.59 -16.15
N GLN A 172 -6.08 -5.53 -15.33
CA GLN A 172 -4.88 -4.81 -14.92
C GLN A 172 -4.00 -5.67 -14.01
N GLU A 173 -2.76 -5.88 -14.42
CA GLU A 173 -1.75 -6.51 -13.57
C GLU A 173 -1.22 -5.52 -12.53
N PHE A 174 -1.43 -5.82 -11.26
CA PHE A 174 -0.98 -5.01 -10.13
C PHE A 174 0.39 -5.42 -9.57
N ILE A 175 0.86 -6.61 -9.94
CA ILE A 175 2.15 -7.19 -9.55
C ILE A 175 2.76 -7.89 -10.76
N ASN A 176 4.08 -7.78 -10.94
CA ASN A 176 4.80 -8.47 -12.00
C ASN A 176 5.08 -9.92 -11.57
N ARG A 177 4.48 -10.91 -12.25
CA ARG A 177 4.60 -12.35 -11.92
C ARG A 177 6.04 -12.88 -11.90
N SER A 178 6.98 -12.23 -12.61
CA SER A 178 8.37 -12.68 -12.73
C SER A 178 9.21 -12.53 -11.45
N ASP A 179 8.76 -11.70 -10.50
CA ASP A 179 9.46 -11.49 -9.20
C ASP A 179 8.86 -12.38 -8.08
N SER A 180 7.77 -13.12 -8.36
CA SER A 180 7.06 -13.94 -7.38
C SER A 180 7.69 -15.33 -7.26
N SER A 181 8.39 -15.62 -6.16
CA SER A 181 8.67 -17.00 -5.75
C SER A 181 7.43 -17.72 -5.18
N MET A 182 6.25 -17.15 -5.33
CA MET A 182 4.94 -17.66 -4.88
C MET A 182 4.26 -18.44 -6.02
N ASP A 183 4.95 -19.41 -6.64
CA ASP A 183 4.36 -20.20 -7.72
C ASP A 183 4.06 -21.65 -7.30
N ASN A 184 2.83 -22.08 -7.63
CA ASN A 184 2.28 -23.44 -7.71
C ASN A 184 1.52 -24.13 -6.55
N THR A 185 1.28 -23.53 -5.38
CA THR A 185 0.42 -24.21 -4.35
C THR A 185 -0.95 -23.57 -4.14
N TYR A 186 -1.07 -22.26 -4.38
CA TYR A 186 -2.28 -21.51 -4.00
C TYR A 186 -3.37 -21.53 -5.08
N ASP A 187 -3.00 -21.61 -6.36
CA ASP A 187 -3.95 -21.69 -7.48
C ASP A 187 -4.71 -23.03 -7.45
N ALA A 188 -4.03 -24.13 -7.13
CA ALA A 188 -4.66 -25.45 -6.98
C ALA A 188 -5.61 -25.52 -5.77
N ALA A 189 -5.25 -24.88 -4.64
CA ALA A 189 -6.09 -24.90 -3.44
C ALA A 189 -7.39 -24.11 -3.59
N TYR A 190 -7.39 -23.01 -4.37
CA TYR A 190 -8.60 -22.21 -4.63
C TYR A 190 -9.50 -22.82 -5.71
N VAL A 191 -8.93 -23.45 -6.73
CA VAL A 191 -9.70 -24.16 -7.77
C VAL A 191 -10.36 -25.42 -7.19
N LEU A 192 -9.69 -26.15 -6.30
CA LEU A 192 -10.24 -27.37 -5.69
C LEU A 192 -11.35 -27.10 -4.67
N ASN A 193 -11.32 -25.96 -3.96
CA ASN A 193 -12.39 -25.60 -3.03
C ASN A 193 -13.64 -25.02 -3.70
N SER A 194 -13.58 -24.73 -5.00
CA SER A 194 -14.72 -24.22 -5.78
C SER A 194 -15.42 -25.31 -6.62
N ILE A 195 -14.93 -26.56 -6.59
CA ILE A 195 -15.48 -27.71 -7.33
C ILE A 195 -16.06 -28.80 -6.41
N GLY A 196 -15.79 -28.74 -5.10
CA GLY A 196 -16.30 -29.70 -4.11
C GLY A 196 -17.73 -29.44 -3.63
N GLY A 197 -18.66 -29.20 -4.54
CA GLY A 197 -20.09 -29.16 -4.28
C GLY A 197 -20.79 -30.30 -5.01
N PHE A 198 -20.60 -31.54 -4.56
CA PHE A 198 -21.47 -32.65 -4.92
C PHE A 198 -21.63 -33.59 -3.72
N ASP A 199 -22.90 -33.91 -3.47
CA ASP A 199 -23.45 -34.76 -2.43
C ASP A 199 -22.72 -36.12 -2.27
N ILE A 200 -22.56 -36.57 -1.02
CA ILE A 200 -23.10 -37.82 -0.44
C ILE A 200 -23.13 -37.66 1.08
#